data_AF-A0A6V7KZ37-F1
#
_entry.id   AF-A0A6V7KZ37-F1
#
_cell.length_a   1.000
_cell.length_b   1.000
_cell.length_c   1.000
_cell.angle_alpha   90.00
_cell.angle_beta   90.00
_cell.angle_gamma   90.00
#
_symmetry.space_group_name_H-M   'P 1'
#
loop_
_entity.id
_entity.type
_entity.pdbx_description
1 polymer ?
#
loop_
_entity_poly.entity_id
_entity_poly.type
_entity_poly.pdbx_seq_one_letter_code
_entity_poly.pdbx_strand_id
1 'polypeptide(L)' 'MMKSKVGKAVTSIVRHRKNSFLVGTTFCEIYQICLDDFEPRIVLTCHIDAVYDIAFP' A
#
# COMPACT_ATOMS: atom_id res chain seq x y z
N MET A 1 1.85 9.50 -17.87
CA MET A 1 1.23 9.30 -16.55
C MET A 1 1.77 8.01 -15.96
N MET A 2 2.42 8.05 -14.79
CA MET A 2 2.96 6.86 -14.13
C MET A 2 1.82 6.05 -13.51
N LYS A 3 1.91 4.72 -13.58
CA LYS A 3 0.91 3.79 -13.03
C LYS A 3 1.63 2.62 -12.36
N SER A 4 1.04 2.12 -11.28
CA SER A 4 1.56 0.97 -10.53
C SER A 4 0.47 -0.05 -10.33
N LYS A 5 0.84 -1.31 -10.13
CA LYS A 5 -0.09 -2.43 -9.92
C LYS A 5 0.22 -3.11 -8.59
N VAL A 6 -0.79 -3.20 -7.74
CA VAL A 6 -0.77 -4.01 -6.52
C VAL A 6 -1.50 -5.34 -6.75
N GLY A 7 -1.33 -6.30 -5.84
CA GLY A 7 -1.81 -7.68 -6.01
C GLY A 7 -3.32 -7.78 -6.27
N LYS A 8 -4.12 -7.11 -5.45
CA LYS A 8 -5.60 -7.17 -5.47
C LYS A 8 -6.23 -5.78 -5.32
N ALA A 9 -7.55 -5.72 -5.14
CA ALA A 9 -8.27 -4.46 -5.05
C ALA A 9 -7.77 -3.63 -3.86
N VAL A 10 -7.59 -2.33 -4.09
CA VAL A 10 -7.15 -1.37 -3.07
C VAL A 10 -8.31 -1.07 -2.13
N THR A 11 -8.07 -1.17 -0.83
CA THR A 11 -9.06 -0.90 0.23
C THR A 11 -8.70 0.30 1.08
N SER A 12 -7.41 0.63 1.19
CA SER A 12 -6.92 1.80 1.93
C SER A 12 -5.68 2.39 1.27
N ILE A 13 -5.53 3.71 1.38
CA ILE A 13 -4.32 4.43 0.96
C ILE A 13 -4.03 5.49 2.02
N VAL A 14 -2.80 5.49 2.55
CA VAL A 14 -2.32 6.54 3.44
C VAL A 14 -0.99 7.08 2.94
N ARG A 15 -0.80 8.40 3.04
CA ARG A 15 0.51 9.00 2.79
C ARG A 15 1.45 8.60 3.91
N HIS A 16 2.58 8.00 3.56
CA HIS A 16 3.59 7.58 4.52
C HIS A 16 4.89 8.35 4.26
N ARG A 17 5.38 9.03 5.29
CA ARG A 17 6.55 9.94 5.18
C ARG A 17 6.35 10.99 4.06
N LYS A 18 7.45 11.61 3.61
CA LYS A 18 7.39 12.67 2.58
C LYS A 18 7.10 12.14 1.17
N ASN A 19 7.59 10.93 0.85
CA ASN A 19 7.74 10.48 -0.54
C ASN A 19 7.17 9.07 -0.85
N SER A 20 6.24 8.57 -0.04
CA SER A 20 5.59 7.30 -0.36
C SER A 20 4.14 7.25 0.10
N PHE A 21 3.42 6.26 -0.42
CA PHE A 21 2.13 5.82 0.05
C PHE A 21 2.22 4.41 0.59
N LEU A 22 1.41 4.10 1.59
CA LEU A 22 1.08 2.74 1.95
C LEU A 22 -0.30 2.42 1.40
N VAL A 23 -0.42 1.24 0.81
CA VAL A 23 -1.62 0.78 0.11
C VAL A 23 -2.01 -0.59 0.67
N GLY A 24 -3.17 -0.64 1.33
CA GLY A 24 -3.77 -1.89 1.79
C GLY A 24 -4.66 -2.50 0.71
N THR A 25 -4.72 -3.83 0.66
CA THR A 25 -5.53 -4.56 -0.32
C THR A 25 -6.56 -5.48 0.33
N THR A 26 -7.50 -5.97 -0.49
CA THR A 26 -8.46 -7.03 -0.12
C THR A 26 -7.82 -8.37 0.22
N PHE A 27 -6.52 -8.55 -0.04
CA PHE A 27 -5.80 -9.81 0.18
C PHE A 27 -4.70 -9.65 1.22
N CYS A 28 -4.96 -8.80 2.21
CA CYS A 28 -4.17 -8.69 3.43
C CYS A 28 -2.75 -8.13 3.23
N GLU A 29 -2.44 -7.65 2.02
CA GLU A 29 -1.14 -7.10 1.66
C GLU A 29 -1.09 -5.61 1.99
N ILE A 30 0.07 -5.16 2.48
CA ILE A 30 0.43 -3.75 2.53
C ILE A 30 1.61 -3.52 1.60
N TYR A 31 1.43 -2.64 0.62
CA TYR A 31 2.47 -2.19 -0.30
C TYR A 31 2.94 -0.79 0.06
N GLN A 32 4.23 -0.53 -0.05
CA GLN A 32 4.80 0.81 -0.11
C GLN A 32 5.08 1.17 -1.56
N ILE A 33 4.54 2.29 -2.01
CA ILE A 33 4.80 2.86 -3.34
C ILE A 33 5.59 4.16 -3.15
N CYS A 34 6.82 4.22 -3.67
CA CYS A 34 7.64 5.43 -3.65
C CYS A 34 7.25 6.34 -4.83
N LEU A 35 7.27 7.66 -4.62
CA LEU A 35 6.88 8.61 -5.66
C LEU A 35 7.95 8.81 -6.75
N ASP A 36 9.21 8.47 -6.47
CA ASP A 36 10.32 8.63 -7.42
C ASP A 36 10.24 7.61 -8.57
N ASP A 37 9.93 6.35 -8.24
CA ASP A 37 9.92 5.23 -9.18
C ASP A 37 8.52 4.66 -9.45
N PHE A 38 7.56 4.97 -8.57
CA PHE A 38 6.20 4.43 -8.59
C PHE A 38 6.15 2.89 -8.54
N GLU A 39 7.20 2.26 -8.01
CA GLU A 39 7.32 0.80 -7.91
C GLU A 39 6.77 0.29 -6.57
N PRO A 40 5.87 -0.72 -6.58
CA PRO A 40 5.24 -1.23 -5.37
C PRO A 40 6.14 -2.26 -4.69
N ARG A 41 6.41 -2.06 -3.41
CA ARG A 41 7.22 -2.95 -2.56
C ARG A 41 6.35 -3.53 -1.45
N ILE A 42 6.29 -4.85 -1.32
CA ILE A 42 5.51 -5.47 -0.25
C ILE A 42 6.19 -5.23 1.10
N VAL A 43 5.43 -4.78 2.09
CA VAL A 43 5.93 -4.46 3.44
C VAL A 43 5.51 -5.52 4.45
N LEU A 44 4.26 -5.99 4.38
CA LEU A 44 3.69 -6.89 5.37
C LEU A 44 2.49 -7.67 4.81
N THR A 45 2.32 -8.91 5.28
CA THR A 45 1.16 -9.77 5.02
C THR A 45 0.74 -10.57 6.26
N CYS A 46 0.87 -10.00 7.46
CA CYS A 46 0.51 -10.71 8.69
C CYS A 46 -1.00 -10.70 8.98
N HIS A 47 -1.76 -9.86 8.27
CA HIS A 47 -3.21 -9.85 8.36
C HIS A 47 -3.78 -11.09 7.66
N ILE A 48 -4.89 -11.62 8.17
CA ILE A 48 -5.64 -12.70 7.53
C ILE A 48 -6.90 -12.19 6.81
N ASP A 49 -7.18 -10.89 6.94
CA ASP A 49 -8.29 -10.18 6.32
C ASP A 49 -7.83 -8.90 5.61
N ALA A 50 -8.70 -8.35 4.78
CA ALA A 50 -8.49 -7.12 4.02
C ALA A 50 -8.07 -5.93 4.91
N VAL A 51 -7.15 -5.11 4.41
CA VAL A 51 -6.62 -3.95 5.14
C VAL A 51 -7.47 -2.71 4.85
N TYR A 52 -8.48 -2.47 5.68
CA TYR A 52 -9.43 -1.36 5.48
C TYR A 52 -8.93 0.01 5.95
N ASP A 53 -7.92 0.06 6.82
CA ASP A 53 -7.33 1.31 7.26
C ASP A 53 -5.86 1.12 7.64
N ILE A 54 -5.06 2.18 7.49
CA ILE A 54 -3.66 2.24 7.89
C ILE A 54 -3.42 3.61 8.52
N ALA A 55 -3.16 3.63 9.82
CA ALA A 55 -2.91 4.84 10.58
C ALA A 55 -1.54 4.79 11.27
N PHE A 56 -0.92 5.97 11.43
CA PHE A 56 0.31 6.16 12.20
C PHE A 56 0.07 7.28 13.23
N PRO A 57 0.78 7.24 14.38
CA PRO A 57 0.78 8.34 15.34
C PRO A 57 1.21 9.68 14.74
#